data_AF-A0A976J682-F1
#
_entry.id   AF-A0A976J682-F1
#
_cell.length_a   1.000
_cell.length_b   1.000
_cell.length_c   1.000
_cell.angle_alpha   90.00
_cell.angle_beta   90.00
_cell.angle_gamma   90.00
#
_symmetry.space_group_name_H-M   'P 1'
#
loop_
_entity.id
_entity.type
_entity.pdbx_description
1 polymer ?
#
loop_
_entity_poly.entity_id
_entity_poly.type
_entity_poly.pdbx_seq_one_letter_code
_entity_poly.pdbx_strand_id
1 'polypeptide(L)'
;MKTMTPTPDANEPLRAFVATLLDETLTSEDALYAGLAGGLPGHEAFGSDLIEKGRAAFRNARGGIQRAICPRLQEPWAQALITSQQSGDAIALAAVIASIIGSAGIGLNAALAAVLVVRLGARNFCPNLPA
;
A
#
# COMPACT_ATOMS: atom_id res chain seq x y z
N MET A 1 -13.84 -7.74 -41.39
CA MET A 1 -13.83 -7.67 -39.91
C MET A 1 -12.51 -7.02 -39.50
N LYS A 2 -12.52 -5.75 -39.08
CA LYS A 2 -11.31 -5.11 -38.54
C LYS A 2 -11.15 -5.60 -37.11
N THR A 3 -10.10 -6.35 -36.84
CA THR A 3 -9.62 -6.66 -35.50
C THR A 3 -9.31 -5.35 -34.80
N MET A 4 -10.17 -4.95 -33.87
CA MET A 4 -9.87 -3.91 -32.89
C MET A 4 -8.74 -4.47 -32.00
N THR A 5 -7.52 -4.06 -32.28
CA THR A 5 -6.42 -4.23 -31.32
C THR A 5 -6.78 -3.41 -30.08
N PRO A 6 -6.83 -4.01 -28.88
CA PRO A 6 -7.09 -3.25 -27.67
C PRO A 6 -5.96 -2.23 -27.47
N THR A 7 -6.33 -0.97 -27.32
CA THR A 7 -5.38 0.09 -26.97
C THR A 7 -4.79 -0.24 -25.60
N PRO A 8 -3.45 -0.25 -25.43
CA PRO A 8 -2.84 -0.50 -24.13
C PRO A 8 -3.34 0.53 -23.11
N ASP A 9 -3.81 0.05 -21.96
CA ASP A 9 -4.25 0.92 -20.86
C ASP A 9 -3.04 1.72 -20.37
N ALA A 10 -3.14 3.05 -20.39
CA ALA A 10 -2.06 3.93 -19.94
C ALA A 10 -1.63 3.66 -18.48
N ASN A 11 -2.46 2.99 -17.69
CA ASN A 11 -2.20 2.63 -16.29
C ASN A 11 -1.64 1.21 -16.11
N GLU A 12 -1.51 0.43 -17.18
CA GLU A 12 -0.91 -0.91 -17.17
C GLU A 12 0.47 -0.97 -16.50
N PRO A 13 1.43 -0.05 -16.76
CA PRO A 13 2.73 -0.07 -16.08
C PRO A 13 2.62 0.18 -14.57
N LEU A 14 1.71 1.06 -14.14
CA LEU A 14 1.49 1.33 -12.71
C LEU A 14 0.85 0.12 -12.02
N ARG A 15 -0.13 -0.53 -12.66
CA ARG A 15 -0.75 -1.76 -12.16
C ARG A 15 0.26 -2.89 -12.01
N ALA A 16 1.10 -3.10 -13.03
CA ALA A 16 2.16 -4.11 -12.99
C ALA A 16 3.18 -3.85 -11.88
N PHE A 17 3.54 -2.58 -11.66
CA PHE A 17 4.43 -2.20 -10.56
C PHE A 17 3.81 -2.50 -9.19
N VAL A 18 2.56 -2.08 -8.94
CA VAL A 18 1.88 -2.36 -7.66
C VAL A 18 1.67 -3.86 -7.47
N ALA A 19 1.36 -4.61 -8.53
CA ALA A 19 1.26 -6.06 -8.47
C ALA A 19 2.58 -6.71 -8.02
N THR A 20 3.71 -6.24 -8.56
CA THR A 20 5.05 -6.71 -8.16
C THR A 20 5.33 -6.40 -6.69
N LEU A 21 4.92 -5.21 -6.22
CA LEU A 21 5.06 -4.83 -4.81
C LEU A 21 4.12 -5.60 -3.88
N LEU A 22 3.00 -6.14 -4.38
CA LEU A 22 2.08 -6.97 -3.61
C LEU A 22 2.52 -8.44 -3.57
N ASP A 23 3.23 -8.92 -4.59
CA ASP A 23 3.73 -10.30 -4.68
C ASP A 23 4.91 -10.55 -3.74
N GLU A 24 4.68 -11.36 -2.70
CA GLU A 24 5.68 -11.69 -1.66
C GLU A 24 6.86 -12.49 -2.20
N THR A 25 6.70 -13.19 -3.33
CA THR A 25 7.78 -13.94 -3.97
C THR A 25 8.74 -13.04 -4.74
N LEU A 26 8.26 -11.87 -5.18
CA LEU A 26 9.03 -10.89 -5.95
C LEU A 26 9.59 -9.77 -5.08
N THR A 27 8.82 -9.33 -4.08
CA THR A 27 9.20 -8.23 -3.19
C THR A 27 9.07 -8.68 -1.75
N SER A 28 10.16 -8.71 -0.99
CA SER A 28 10.10 -9.04 0.45
C SER A 28 9.50 -7.88 1.26
N GLU A 29 8.95 -8.18 2.45
CA GLU A 29 8.50 -7.15 3.39
C GLU A 29 9.64 -6.19 3.78
N ASP A 30 10.86 -6.73 3.95
CA ASP A 30 12.06 -5.95 4.25
C ASP A 30 12.39 -4.93 3.15
N ALA A 31 12.22 -5.31 1.88
CA ALA A 31 12.43 -4.39 0.76
C ALA A 31 11.43 -3.22 0.79
N LEU A 32 10.19 -3.47 1.21
CA LEU A 32 9.18 -2.40 1.37
C LEU A 32 9.55 -1.44 2.51
N TYR A 33 10.03 -1.96 3.65
CA TYR A 33 10.49 -1.10 4.75
C TYR A 33 11.75 -0.33 4.39
N ALA A 34 12.73 -0.97 3.74
CA ALA A 34 13.91 -0.28 3.24
C ALA A 34 13.54 0.85 2.26
N GLY A 35 12.57 0.60 1.36
CA GLY A 35 12.02 1.59 0.45
C GLY A 35 11.32 2.75 1.18
N LEU A 36 10.55 2.46 2.23
CA LEU A 36 9.95 3.50 3.09
C LEU A 36 11.02 4.39 3.72
N ALA A 37 12.11 3.81 4.23
CA ALA A 37 13.21 4.55 4.83
C ALA A 37 13.96 5.43 3.81
N GLY A 38 14.16 4.94 2.58
CA GLY A 38 14.78 5.71 1.51
C GLY A 38 13.98 6.95 1.09
N GLY A 39 12.68 6.97 1.35
CA GLY A 39 11.81 8.14 1.11
C GLY A 39 11.83 9.20 2.22
N LEU A 40 12.52 8.96 3.34
CA LEU A 40 12.54 9.88 4.47
C LEU A 40 13.63 10.96 4.31
N PRO A 41 13.37 12.21 4.75
CA PRO A 41 14.38 13.27 4.75
C PRO A 41 15.55 12.92 5.68
N GLY A 42 16.79 13.12 5.22
CA GLY A 42 18.00 12.86 6.00
C GLY A 42 18.42 11.39 6.11
N HIS A 43 17.86 10.50 5.29
CA HIS A 43 18.23 9.07 5.29
C HIS A 43 19.72 8.82 4.97
N GLU A 44 20.37 9.73 4.24
CA GLU A 44 21.79 9.69 3.90
C GLU A 44 22.72 9.92 5.11
N ALA A 45 22.22 10.50 6.21
CA ALA A 45 23.06 11.04 7.27
C ALA A 45 23.62 10.00 8.27
N PHE A 46 23.10 8.78 8.33
CA PHE A 46 23.61 7.75 9.25
C PHE A 46 23.45 6.35 8.67
N GLY A 47 24.56 5.61 8.61
CA GLY A 47 24.69 4.22 8.13
C GLY A 47 24.01 3.16 9.00
N SER A 48 22.73 3.40 9.33
CA SER A 48 21.87 2.52 10.10
C SER A 48 20.88 1.79 9.20
N ASP A 49 20.64 0.53 9.54
CA ASP A 49 19.75 -0.43 8.92
C ASP A 49 18.44 0.21 8.42
N LEU A 50 18.29 0.27 7.09
CA LEU A 50 17.15 0.87 6.41
C LEU A 50 15.86 0.11 6.73
N ILE A 51 15.94 -1.18 7.01
CA ILE A 51 14.78 -2.02 7.32
C ILE A 51 14.22 -1.60 8.69
N GLU A 52 15.07 -1.53 9.71
CA GLU A 52 14.70 -1.08 11.07
C GLU A 52 14.10 0.33 11.04
N LYS A 53 14.73 1.26 10.30
CA LYS A 53 14.20 2.63 10.12
C LYS A 53 12.81 2.62 9.47
N GLY A 54 12.64 1.84 8.41
CA GLY A 54 11.36 1.71 7.71
C GLY A 54 10.26 1.14 8.61
N ARG A 55 10.58 0.08 9.35
CA ARG A 55 9.69 -0.53 10.35
C ARG A 55 9.31 0.48 11.43
N ALA A 56 10.27 1.23 11.96
CA ALA A 56 10.02 2.26 12.98
C ALA A 56 9.15 3.39 12.43
N ALA A 57 9.43 3.88 11.22
CA ALA A 57 8.66 4.93 10.57
C ALA A 57 7.21 4.50 10.31
N PHE A 58 7.00 3.29 9.77
CA PHE A 58 5.68 2.73 9.57
C PHE A 58 4.92 2.54 10.90
N ARG A 59 5.60 2.03 11.94
CA ARG A 59 5.01 1.86 13.27
C ARG A 59 4.57 3.20 13.89
N ASN A 60 5.39 4.24 13.77
CA ASN A 60 5.07 5.57 14.27
C ASN A 60 3.89 6.21 13.51
N ALA A 61 3.82 5.99 12.19
CA ALA A 61 2.72 6.47 11.38
C ALA A 61 1.43 5.63 11.51
N ARG A 62 1.52 4.39 12.00
CA ARG A 62 0.42 3.42 12.04
C ARG A 62 -0.87 3.99 12.61
N GLY A 63 -0.80 4.69 13.75
CA GLY A 63 -1.98 5.30 14.37
C GLY A 63 -2.59 6.44 13.55
N GLY A 64 -1.79 7.17 12.76
CA GLY A 64 -2.29 8.15 11.79
C GLY A 64 -2.94 7.46 10.60
N ILE A 65 -2.29 6.44 10.04
CA ILE A 65 -2.80 5.65 8.91
C ILE A 65 -4.14 5.01 9.28
N GLN A 66 -4.23 4.34 10.43
CA GLN A 66 -5.47 3.71 10.92
C GLN A 66 -6.61 4.71 11.04
N ARG A 67 -6.37 5.89 11.61
CA ARG A 67 -7.40 6.93 11.75
C ARG A 67 -7.90 7.44 10.40
N ALA A 68 -7.03 7.49 9.39
CA ALA A 68 -7.40 7.92 8.05
C ALA A 68 -8.16 6.82 7.28
N ILE A 69 -7.69 5.58 7.33
CA ILE A 69 -8.18 4.51 6.44
C ILE A 69 -9.31 3.70 7.05
N CYS A 70 -9.26 3.37 8.36
CA CYS A 70 -10.22 2.40 8.92
C CYS A 70 -11.68 2.84 8.80
N PRO A 71 -12.06 4.12 8.98
CA PRO A 71 -13.43 4.56 8.74
C PRO A 71 -13.89 4.39 7.28
N ARG A 72 -12.98 4.60 6.32
CA ARG A 72 -13.25 4.44 4.88
C ARG A 72 -13.38 2.96 4.49
N LEU A 73 -12.59 2.11 5.12
CA LEU A 73 -12.63 0.66 4.87
C LEU A 73 -13.88 -0.02 5.45
N GLN A 74 -14.65 0.65 6.31
CA GLN A 74 -15.97 0.16 6.76
C GLN A 74 -17.07 0.35 5.71
N GLU A 75 -16.84 1.15 4.66
CA GLU A 75 -17.83 1.38 3.62
C GLU A 75 -18.06 0.11 2.76
N PRO A 76 -19.28 -0.13 2.24
CA PRO A 76 -19.62 -1.35 1.51
C PRO A 76 -18.74 -1.64 0.29
N TRP A 77 -18.31 -0.58 -0.42
CA TRP A 77 -17.44 -0.72 -1.59
C TRP A 77 -16.05 -1.25 -1.20
N ALA A 78 -15.53 -0.87 -0.04
CA ALA A 78 -14.23 -1.31 0.44
C ALA A 78 -14.29 -2.75 0.95
N GLN A 79 -15.40 -3.15 1.58
CA GLN A 79 -15.62 -4.52 2.03
C GLN A 79 -15.59 -5.51 0.86
N ALA A 80 -16.15 -5.15 -0.30
CA ALA A 80 -16.07 -5.98 -1.50
C ALA A 80 -14.62 -6.20 -1.96
N LEU A 81 -13.77 -5.15 -1.89
CA LEU A 81 -12.35 -5.25 -2.25
C LEU A 81 -11.55 -6.07 -1.23
N ILE A 82 -11.85 -5.92 0.07
CA ILE A 82 -11.14 -6.62 1.16
C ILE A 82 -11.43 -8.11 1.17
N THR A 83 -12.66 -8.51 0.83
CA THR A 83 -13.09 -9.92 0.83
C THR A 83 -12.77 -10.64 -0.47
N SER A 84 -12.38 -9.91 -1.52
CA SER A 84 -12.02 -10.49 -2.80
C SER A 84 -10.65 -11.19 -2.76
N GLN A 85 -10.55 -12.30 -3.47
CA GLN A 85 -9.29 -13.02 -3.71
C GLN A 85 -8.61 -12.62 -5.03
N GLN A 86 -9.19 -11.66 -5.76
CA GLN A 86 -8.63 -11.24 -7.04
C GLN A 86 -7.48 -10.26 -6.84
N SER A 87 -6.34 -10.51 -7.50
CA SER A 87 -5.17 -9.62 -7.44
C SER A 87 -5.48 -8.20 -7.90
N GLY A 88 -6.44 -8.03 -8.83
CA GLY A 88 -6.90 -6.71 -9.29
C GLY A 88 -7.54 -5.87 -8.17
N ASP A 89 -8.27 -6.51 -7.26
CA ASP A 89 -8.94 -5.84 -6.15
C ASP A 89 -7.94 -5.43 -5.06
N ALA A 90 -6.88 -6.23 -4.84
CA ALA A 90 -5.78 -5.87 -3.96
C ALA A 90 -5.01 -4.63 -4.47
N ILE A 91 -4.79 -4.54 -5.80
CA ILE A 91 -4.17 -3.36 -6.43
C ILE A 91 -5.07 -2.13 -6.28
N ALA A 92 -6.37 -2.27 -6.53
CA ALA A 92 -7.33 -1.19 -6.36
C ALA A 92 -7.39 -0.72 -4.89
N LEU A 93 -7.41 -1.65 -3.94
CA LEU A 93 -7.38 -1.36 -2.51
C LEU A 93 -6.10 -0.61 -2.11
N ALA A 94 -4.93 -1.04 -2.60
CA ALA A 94 -3.67 -0.36 -2.36
C ALA A 94 -3.70 1.08 -2.91
N ALA A 95 -4.23 1.30 -4.12
CA ALA A 95 -4.34 2.63 -4.71
C ALA A 95 -5.24 3.56 -3.89
N VAL A 96 -6.39 3.06 -3.42
CA VAL A 96 -7.31 3.86 -2.58
C VAL A 96 -6.68 4.20 -1.24
N ILE A 97 -6.06 3.22 -0.58
CA ILE A 97 -5.35 3.44 0.69
C ILE A 97 -4.22 4.46 0.50
N ALA A 98 -3.45 4.37 -0.59
CA ALA A 98 -2.38 5.33 -0.90
C ALA A 98 -2.95 6.74 -1.08
N SER A 99 -4.06 6.89 -1.80
CA SER A 99 -4.72 8.19 -1.96
C SER A 99 -5.17 8.77 -0.62
N ILE A 100 -5.70 7.94 0.29
CA ILE A 100 -6.13 8.38 1.61
C ILE A 100 -4.92 8.82 2.46
N ILE A 101 -3.86 8.00 2.50
CA ILE A 101 -2.63 8.31 3.25
C ILE A 101 -2.00 9.62 2.73
N GLY A 102 -1.93 9.78 1.40
CA GLY A 102 -1.41 11.00 0.78
C GLY A 102 -2.22 12.25 1.16
N SER A 103 -3.55 12.14 1.18
CA SER A 103 -4.43 13.25 1.59
C SER A 103 -4.33 13.59 3.09
N ALA A 104 -3.94 12.62 3.92
CA ALA A 104 -3.81 12.80 5.36
C ALA A 104 -2.48 13.46 5.78
N GLY A 105 -1.55 13.72 4.84
CA GLY A 105 -0.28 14.37 5.13
C GLY A 105 0.65 13.55 6.04
N ILE A 106 0.47 12.23 6.04
CA ILE A 106 1.33 11.30 6.78
C ILE A 106 2.66 11.27 6.04
N GLY A 107 3.73 11.80 6.65
CA GLY A 107 5.06 12.00 6.02
C GLY A 107 5.82 10.72 5.66
N LEU A 108 5.15 9.77 5.01
CA LEU A 108 5.65 8.51 4.47
C LEU A 108 5.30 8.42 2.99
N ASN A 109 6.01 7.57 2.27
CA ASN A 109 5.61 7.20 0.92
C ASN A 109 4.26 6.44 0.99
N ALA A 110 3.20 7.11 0.53
CA ALA A 110 1.84 6.61 0.64
C ALA A 110 1.61 5.29 -0.11
N ALA A 111 2.28 5.08 -1.25
CA ALA A 111 2.16 3.85 -2.03
C ALA A 111 2.76 2.65 -1.29
N LEU A 112 3.99 2.79 -0.76
CA LEU A 112 4.65 1.72 0.00
C LEU A 112 3.91 1.42 1.31
N ALA A 113 3.45 2.47 2.01
CA ALA A 113 2.64 2.29 3.21
C ALA A 113 1.32 1.57 2.90
N ALA A 114 0.68 1.87 1.77
CA ALA A 114 -0.55 1.20 1.36
C ALA A 114 -0.33 -0.29 1.02
N VAL A 115 0.74 -0.60 0.28
CA VAL A 115 1.11 -2.00 -0.03
C VAL A 115 1.35 -2.78 1.26
N LEU A 116 2.06 -2.21 2.24
CA LEU A 116 2.26 -2.84 3.54
C LEU A 116 0.95 -3.10 4.28
N VAL A 117 0.01 -2.14 4.25
CA VAL A 117 -1.32 -2.33 4.86
C VAL A 117 -2.09 -3.47 4.18
N VAL A 118 -2.06 -3.53 2.84
CA VAL A 118 -2.75 -4.59 2.09
C VAL A 118 -2.14 -5.96 2.38
N ARG A 119 -0.80 -6.06 2.41
CA ARG A 119 -0.09 -7.31 2.74
C ARG A 119 -0.30 -7.77 4.17
N LEU A 120 -0.27 -6.85 5.13
CA LEU A 120 -0.63 -7.15 6.53
C LEU A 120 -2.08 -7.65 6.64
N GLY A 121 -2.92 -7.29 5.67
CA GLY A 121 -4.35 -7.56 5.66
C GLY A 121 -5.11 -6.43 6.33
N ALA A 122 -6.11 -5.88 5.63
CA ALA A 122 -6.92 -4.77 6.11
C ALA A 122 -7.56 -5.06 7.48
N ARG A 123 -7.97 -6.31 7.75
CA ARG A 123 -8.56 -6.74 9.04
C ARG A 123 -7.54 -6.78 10.19
N ASN A 124 -6.32 -7.24 9.93
CA ASN A 124 -5.23 -7.22 10.93
C ASN A 124 -4.78 -5.79 11.22
N PHE A 125 -4.86 -4.92 10.22
CA PHE A 125 -4.51 -3.52 10.36
C PHE A 125 -5.63 -2.70 11.03
N CYS A 126 -6.89 -2.96 10.71
CA CYS A 126 -8.08 -2.32 11.26
C CYS A 126 -8.96 -3.37 11.97
N PRO A 127 -8.76 -3.61 13.28
CA PRO A 127 -9.44 -4.69 14.00
C PRO A 127 -10.96 -4.47 14.16
N ASN A 128 -11.45 -3.24 13.94
CA ASN A 128 -12.86 -2.89 14.03
C ASN A 128 -13.61 -3.01 12.69
N LEU A 129 -13.06 -3.70 11.70
CA LEU A 129 -13.77 -3.96 10.44
C LEU A 129 -14.80 -5.08 10.64
N PRO A 130 -16.01 -4.95 10.04
CA PRO A 130 -17.03 -6.01 10.11
C PRO A 130 -16.52 -7.31 9.47
N ALA A 131 -16.98 -8.44 10.01
CA ALA A 131 -16.57 -9.79 9.63
C ALA A 131 -17.16 -10.23 8.29
#